data_AF-A0A7K4JS85-F1
#
_entry.id   AF-A0A7K4JS85-F1
#
_cell.length_a   1.000
_cell.length_b   1.000
_cell.length_c   1.000
_cell.angle_alpha   90.00
_cell.angle_beta   90.00
_cell.angle_gamma   90.00
#
_symmetry.space_group_name_H-M   'P 1'
#
loop_
_entity.id
_entity.type
_entity.pdbx_description
1 polymer ?
#
loop_
_entity_poly.entity_id
_entity_poly.type
_entity_poly.pdbx_seq_one_letter_code
_entity_poly.pdbx_strand_id
1 'polypeptide(L)'
;HPTGGETQEEILRVDLLENQLMDLRMNFARLCYNPDFEKLKPAYLEQLPGKLRELSRFLGSRPWFAGEKVGGGCWGFWGVPVAADPPVSSQLTFVDFLAYDVLDVQRMFVPECPELQGNLRQFLQRF
;
A
#
# COMPACT_ATOMS: atom_id res chain seq x y z
N HIS A 1 -6.85 -6.14 19.12
CA HIS A 1 -7.00 -4.90 18.33
C HIS A 1 -7.39 -5.29 16.92
N PRO A 2 -8.60 -4.97 16.42
CA PRO A 2 -8.90 -5.14 15.01
C PRO A 2 -8.56 -3.83 14.30
N THR A 3 -7.33 -3.74 13.80
CA THR A 3 -6.87 -2.71 12.85
C THR A 3 -6.99 -3.20 11.40
N GLY A 4 -7.72 -4.29 11.17
CA GLY A 4 -8.03 -4.88 9.87
C GLY A 4 -9.53 -4.79 9.56
N GLY A 5 -9.87 -4.95 8.28
CA GLY A 5 -11.20 -4.75 7.68
C GLY A 5 -12.39 -5.18 8.55
N GLU A 6 -13.49 -4.44 8.48
CA GLU A 6 -14.70 -4.75 9.26
C GLU A 6 -15.54 -5.83 8.58
N THR A 7 -15.35 -6.01 7.27
CA THR A 7 -15.98 -7.08 6.48
C THR A 7 -14.98 -8.16 6.08
N GLN A 8 -15.46 -9.40 5.88
CA GLN A 8 -14.62 -10.52 5.43
C GLN A 8 -13.88 -10.21 4.11
N GLU A 9 -14.48 -9.42 3.22
CA GLU A 9 -13.86 -9.01 1.96
C GLU A 9 -12.70 -8.02 2.18
N GLU A 10 -12.85 -7.09 3.13
CA GLU A 10 -11.78 -6.16 3.51
C GLU A 10 -10.65 -6.87 4.25
N ILE A 11 -10.96 -7.81 5.14
CA ILE A 11 -9.95 -8.64 5.83
C ILE A 11 -9.14 -9.42 4.80
N LEU A 12 -9.80 -10.13 3.88
CA LEU A 12 -9.11 -10.89 2.84
C LEU A 12 -8.27 -9.99 1.91
N ARG A 13 -8.73 -8.77 1.62
CA ARG A 13 -7.97 -7.79 0.84
C ARG A 13 -6.73 -7.32 1.60
N VAL A 14 -6.88 -6.98 2.87
CA VAL A 14 -5.80 -6.54 3.76
C VAL A 14 -4.74 -7.64 3.87
N ASP A 15 -5.16 -8.87 4.18
CA ASP A 15 -4.25 -10.02 4.34
C ASP A 15 -3.52 -10.35 3.05
N LEU A 16 -4.22 -10.32 1.90
CA LEU A 16 -3.60 -10.57 0.60
C LEU A 16 -2.57 -9.48 0.27
N LEU A 17 -2.91 -8.22 0.49
CA LEU A 17 -2.06 -7.09 0.17
C LEU A 17 -0.83 -7.04 1.08
N GLU A 18 -1.01 -7.28 2.38
CA GLU A 18 0.09 -7.36 3.34
C GLU A 18 1.11 -8.42 2.91
N ASN A 19 0.65 -9.61 2.53
CA ASN A 19 1.52 -10.68 2.03
C ASN A 19 2.28 -10.25 0.76
N GLN A 20 1.60 -9.65 -0.22
CA GLN A 20 2.23 -9.18 -1.45
C GLN A 20 3.27 -8.07 -1.21
N LEU A 21 2.97 -7.13 -0.33
CA LEU A 21 3.89 -6.05 0.05
C LEU A 21 5.10 -6.58 0.81
N MET A 22 4.89 -7.54 1.72
CA MET A 22 5.96 -8.18 2.46
C MET A 22 6.88 -8.98 1.53
N ASP A 23 6.32 -9.72 0.56
CA ASP A 23 7.11 -10.42 -0.46
C ASP A 23 7.92 -9.46 -1.32
N LEU A 24 7.35 -8.32 -1.73
CA LEU A 24 8.08 -7.28 -2.45
C LEU A 24 9.25 -6.73 -1.63
N ARG A 25 8.99 -6.38 -0.37
CA ARG A 25 10.00 -5.87 0.57
C ARG A 25 11.11 -6.87 0.82
N MET A 26 10.76 -8.13 1.08
CA MET A 26 11.73 -9.20 1.34
C MET A 26 12.56 -9.53 0.11
N ASN A 27 11.96 -9.56 -1.09
CA ASN A 27 12.71 -9.75 -2.33
C ASN A 27 13.70 -8.60 -2.56
N PHE A 28 13.28 -7.35 -2.32
CA PHE A 28 14.17 -6.19 -2.43
C PHE A 28 15.31 -6.23 -1.42
N ALA A 29 15.02 -6.55 -0.16
CA ALA A 29 16.03 -6.68 0.88
C ALA A 29 17.04 -7.80 0.55
N ARG A 30 16.56 -8.97 0.11
CA ARG A 30 17.42 -10.08 -0.32
C ARG A 30 18.32 -9.69 -1.48
N LEU A 31 17.81 -8.91 -2.44
CA LEU A 31 18.62 -8.38 -3.53
C LEU A 31 19.74 -7.47 -2.99
N CYS A 32 19.39 -6.46 -2.19
CA CYS A 32 20.33 -5.43 -1.72
C CYS A 32 21.43 -5.98 -0.80
N TYR A 33 21.13 -7.00 0.00
CA TYR A 33 22.11 -7.61 0.91
C TYR A 33 22.88 -8.78 0.28
N ASN A 34 22.58 -9.15 -0.97
CA ASN A 34 23.31 -10.23 -1.65
C ASN A 34 24.63 -9.71 -2.23
N PRO A 35 25.77 -10.40 -2.02
CA PRO A 35 27.05 -10.03 -2.64
C PRO A 35 27.02 -10.02 -4.18
N ASP A 36 26.11 -10.77 -4.81
CA ASP A 36 25.92 -10.81 -6.27
C ASP A 36 24.86 -9.81 -6.79
N PHE A 37 24.63 -8.71 -6.06
CA PHE A 37 23.62 -7.67 -6.39
C PHE A 37 23.59 -7.27 -7.86
N GLU A 38 24.74 -6.90 -8.43
CA GLU A 38 24.84 -6.42 -9.82
C GLU A 38 24.36 -7.44 -10.86
N LYS A 39 24.54 -8.75 -10.58
CA LYS A 39 24.09 -9.82 -11.47
C LYS A 39 22.58 -10.08 -11.34
N LEU A 40 22.02 -9.90 -10.15
CA LEU A 40 20.62 -10.20 -9.85
C LEU A 40 19.69 -9.01 -10.12
N LYS A 41 20.22 -7.79 -10.08
CA LYS A 41 19.50 -6.54 -10.37
C LYS A 41 18.71 -6.58 -11.68
N PRO A 42 19.28 -6.96 -12.85
CA PRO A 42 18.51 -6.98 -14.10
C PRO A 42 17.29 -7.91 -14.04
N ALA A 43 17.43 -9.10 -13.47
CA ALA A 43 16.31 -10.04 -13.31
C ALA A 43 15.22 -9.48 -12.38
N TYR A 44 15.60 -8.74 -11.33
CA TYR A 44 14.64 -8.06 -10.47
C TYR A 44 13.89 -6.94 -11.21
N LEU A 45 14.62 -6.13 -11.99
CA LEU A 45 14.04 -5.03 -12.78
C LEU A 45 13.08 -5.52 -13.85
N GLU A 46 13.26 -6.73 -14.40
CA GLU A 46 12.30 -7.34 -15.33
C GLU A 46 11.00 -7.77 -14.63
N GLN A 47 11.07 -8.22 -13.38
CA GLN A 47 9.90 -8.68 -12.60
C GLN A 47 9.14 -7.53 -11.93
N LEU A 48 9.82 -6.44 -11.61
CA LEU A 48 9.27 -5.31 -10.86
C LEU A 48 8.04 -4.67 -11.53
N PRO A 49 8.05 -4.35 -12.85
CA PRO A 49 6.88 -3.82 -13.56
C PRO A 49 5.64 -4.71 -13.44
N GLY A 50 5.81 -6.04 -13.47
CA GLY A 50 4.71 -6.99 -13.33
C GLY A 50 4.01 -6.84 -11.98
N LYS A 51 4.79 -6.82 -10.90
CA LYS A 51 4.27 -6.68 -9.53
C LYS A 51 3.65 -5.31 -9.27
N LEU A 52 4.28 -4.24 -9.77
CA LEU A 52 3.73 -2.88 -9.66
C LEU A 52 2.42 -2.74 -10.43
N ARG A 53 2.29 -3.40 -11.58
CA ARG A 53 1.03 -3.43 -12.34
C ARG A 53 -0.07 -4.16 -11.59
N GLU A 54 0.25 -5.25 -10.89
CA GLU A 54 -0.70 -5.95 -10.03
C GLU A 54 -1.19 -5.04 -8.89
N LEU A 55 -0.27 -4.34 -8.21
CA LEU A 55 -0.63 -3.34 -7.18
C LEU A 55 -1.48 -2.20 -7.75
N SER A 56 -1.11 -1.68 -8.92
CA SER A 56 -1.87 -0.64 -9.62
C SER A 56 -3.29 -1.12 -9.96
N ARG A 57 -3.44 -2.35 -10.45
CA ARG A 57 -4.75 -2.95 -10.75
C ARG A 57 -5.58 -3.18 -9.48
N PHE A 58 -4.92 -3.58 -8.39
CA PHE A 58 -5.57 -3.81 -7.10
C PHE A 58 -6.08 -2.51 -6.47
N LEU A 59 -5.29 -1.42 -6.55
CA LEU A 59 -5.73 -0.08 -6.15
C LEU A 59 -6.88 0.42 -7.04
N GLY A 60 -6.79 0.16 -8.35
CA GLY A 60 -7.82 0.53 -9.32
C GLY A 60 -8.08 2.05 -9.32
N SER A 61 -9.35 2.42 -9.17
CA SER A 61 -9.82 3.80 -9.06
C SER A 61 -10.01 4.28 -7.62
N ARG A 62 -9.66 3.45 -6.62
CA ARG A 62 -9.85 3.79 -5.20
C ARG A 62 -8.76 4.76 -4.72
N PRO A 63 -9.07 5.62 -3.74
CA PRO A 63 -8.06 6.51 -3.16
C PRO A 63 -7.05 5.77 -2.27
N TRP A 64 -7.50 4.71 -1.58
CA TRP A 64 -6.70 3.93 -0.60
C TRP A 64 -6.83 2.43 -0.87
N PHE A 65 -5.83 1.66 -0.44
CA PHE A 65 -5.78 0.21 -0.66
C PHE A 65 -6.82 -0.54 0.17
N ALA A 66 -7.09 -0.08 1.40
CA ALA A 66 -8.15 -0.63 2.23
C ALA A 66 -9.56 -0.17 1.81
N GLY A 67 -9.68 0.90 0.99
CA GLY A 67 -10.95 1.42 0.46
C GLY A 67 -11.41 2.75 1.05
N GLU A 68 -12.57 3.25 0.58
CA GLU A 68 -13.29 4.37 1.21
C GLU A 68 -14.09 3.83 2.39
N LYS A 69 -13.68 4.17 3.62
CA LYS A 69 -14.45 3.77 4.80
C LYS A 69 -15.78 4.51 4.82
N VAL A 70 -16.85 3.86 4.36
CA VAL A 70 -18.23 4.31 4.57
C VAL A 70 -18.69 3.83 5.95
N GLY A 71 -18.76 4.79 6.89
CA GLY A 71 -19.75 4.83 7.97
C GLY A 71 -19.89 3.61 8.89
N GLY A 72 -19.00 3.51 9.87
CA GLY A 72 -19.31 2.93 11.17
C GLY A 72 -19.13 4.04 12.20
N GLY A 73 -20.20 4.48 12.85
CA GLY A 73 -20.21 5.67 13.71
C GLY A 73 -19.03 5.71 14.69
N CYS A 74 -18.36 6.87 14.75
CA CYS A 74 -17.44 7.22 15.83
C CYS A 74 -18.22 7.21 17.16
N TRP A 75 -18.31 6.05 17.81
CA TRP A 75 -18.39 6.03 19.25
C TRP A 75 -16.97 6.30 19.73
N GLY A 76 -16.70 7.56 20.08
CA GLY A 76 -15.43 7.93 20.69
C GLY A 76 -15.11 7.02 21.87
N PHE A 77 -13.83 6.74 22.08
CA PHE A 77 -13.26 5.87 23.12
C PHE A 77 -13.72 6.20 24.56
N TRP A 78 -14.52 7.27 24.77
CA TRP A 78 -15.03 7.77 26.05
C TRP A 78 -16.50 8.24 26.05
N GLY A 79 -17.29 7.94 25.01
CA GLY A 79 -18.73 8.28 25.00
C GLY A 79 -19.06 9.77 24.96
N VAL A 80 -18.13 10.63 24.52
CA VAL A 80 -18.36 12.07 24.31
C VAL A 80 -18.53 12.35 22.81
N PRO A 81 -19.55 13.12 22.37
CA PRO A 81 -19.65 13.55 20.99
C PRO A 81 -18.53 14.55 20.68
N VAL A 82 -17.59 14.14 19.82
CA VAL A 82 -16.64 15.07 19.18
C VAL A 82 -17.41 15.82 18.09
N ALA A 83 -17.30 17.14 18.10
CA ALA A 83 -17.88 18.00 17.09
C ALA A 83 -17.43 17.54 15.70
N ALA A 84 -18.38 17.45 14.77
CA ALA A 84 -18.14 17.07 13.39
C ALA A 84 -17.20 18.08 12.73
N ASP A 85 -15.92 17.74 12.68
CA ASP A 85 -14.99 18.29 11.69
C ASP A 85 -15.47 17.91 10.27
N PRO A 86 -15.14 18.70 9.24
CA PRO A 86 -15.55 18.44 7.85
C PRO A 86 -15.13 17.03 7.40
N PRO A 87 -15.85 16.41 6.43
CA PRO A 87 -15.72 15.00 6.11
C PRO A 87 -14.38 14.72 5.41
N VAL A 88 -13.33 14.48 6.19
CA VAL A 88 -12.14 13.76 5.72
C VAL A 88 -12.28 12.32 6.18
N SER A 89 -13.31 11.62 5.67
CA SER A 89 -13.56 10.22 6.02
C SER A 89 -12.81 9.29 5.07
N SER A 90 -11.51 9.17 5.28
CA SER A 90 -10.74 8.03 4.81
C SER A 90 -9.84 7.62 5.97
N GLN A 91 -10.27 6.65 6.78
CA GLN A 91 -9.39 6.12 7.81
C GLN A 91 -8.27 5.35 7.11
N LEU A 92 -7.08 5.96 7.00
CA LEU A 92 -5.87 5.25 6.61
C LEU A 92 -5.74 3.99 7.47
N THR A 93 -5.49 2.86 6.83
CA THR A 93 -5.19 1.62 7.54
C THR A 93 -3.69 1.38 7.58
N PHE A 94 -3.25 0.48 8.46
CA PHE A 94 -1.84 0.08 8.52
C PHE A 94 -1.29 -0.43 7.18
N VAL A 95 -2.14 -1.05 6.35
CA VAL A 95 -1.72 -1.53 5.02
C VAL A 95 -1.39 -0.39 4.06
N ASP A 96 -2.05 0.77 4.19
CA ASP A 96 -1.72 1.95 3.39
C ASP A 96 -0.33 2.49 3.76
N PHE A 97 0.05 2.48 5.05
CA PHE A 97 1.41 2.81 5.49
C PHE A 97 2.44 1.82 4.93
N LEU A 98 2.17 0.51 5.01
CA LEU A 98 3.05 -0.50 4.43
C LEU A 98 3.22 -0.32 2.91
N ALA A 99 2.12 -0.03 2.21
CA ALA A 99 2.14 0.22 0.77
C ALA A 99 2.99 1.45 0.44
N TYR A 100 2.82 2.53 1.20
CA TYR A 100 3.60 3.75 1.06
C TYR A 100 5.10 3.47 1.21
N ASP A 101 5.53 2.82 2.29
CA ASP A 101 6.94 2.51 2.56
C ASP A 101 7.56 1.68 1.44
N VAL A 102 6.86 0.63 0.98
CA VAL A 102 7.36 -0.25 -0.08
C VAL A 102 7.46 0.51 -1.40
N LEU A 103 6.43 1.26 -1.77
CA LEU A 103 6.41 2.01 -3.03
C LEU A 103 7.43 3.15 -3.04
N ASP A 104 7.65 3.82 -1.92
CA ASP A 104 8.63 4.91 -1.81
C ASP A 104 10.06 4.38 -1.99
N VAL A 105 10.39 3.24 -1.37
CA VAL A 105 11.67 2.56 -1.59
C VAL A 105 11.86 2.17 -3.06
N GLN A 106 10.83 1.60 -3.70
CA GLN A 106 10.92 1.25 -5.13
C GLN A 106 11.07 2.48 -6.03
N ARG A 107 10.42 3.60 -5.68
CA ARG A 107 10.56 4.87 -6.38
C ARG A 107 11.97 5.46 -6.26
N MET A 108 12.59 5.35 -5.09
CA MET A 108 13.99 5.75 -4.91
C MET A 108 14.94 4.84 -5.69
N PHE A 109 14.62 3.55 -5.80
CA PHE A 109 15.45 2.58 -6.50
C PHE A 109 15.35 2.69 -8.04
N VAL A 110 14.13 2.88 -8.57
CA VAL A 110 13.85 2.96 -10.02
C VAL A 110 12.89 4.11 -10.31
N PRO A 111 13.38 5.37 -10.32
CA PRO A 111 12.52 6.54 -10.55
C PRO A 111 11.92 6.58 -11.97
N GLU A 112 12.55 5.91 -12.93
CA GLU A 112 12.12 5.88 -14.33
C GLU A 112 11.07 4.79 -14.65
N CYS A 113 10.61 4.05 -13.65
CA CYS A 113 9.62 2.98 -13.87
C CYS A 113 8.25 3.58 -14.29
N PRO A 114 7.71 3.21 -15.47
CA PRO A 114 6.45 3.76 -15.96
C PRO A 114 5.25 3.33 -15.12
N GLU A 115 5.28 2.14 -14.53
CA GLU A 115 4.23 1.64 -13.64
C GLU A 115 4.07 2.50 -12.37
N LEU A 116 5.13 3.19 -11.93
CA LEU A 116 5.07 4.11 -10.78
C LEU A 116 4.52 5.49 -11.13
N GLN A 117 4.26 5.82 -12.40
CA GLN A 117 3.83 7.16 -12.82
C GLN A 117 2.31 7.38 -12.81
N GLY A 118 1.52 6.30 -12.70
CA GLY A 118 0.05 6.33 -12.77
C GLY A 118 -0.65 6.54 -11.42
N ASN A 119 -1.65 5.69 -11.14
CA ASN A 119 -2.44 5.75 -9.91
C ASN A 119 -1.60 5.52 -8.64
N LEU A 120 -0.52 4.72 -8.71
CA LEU A 120 0.42 4.55 -7.62
C LEU A 120 1.14 5.85 -7.26
N ARG A 121 1.48 6.69 -8.26
CA ARG A 121 2.04 8.03 -7.99
C ARG A 121 1.05 8.91 -7.26
N GLN A 122 -0.20 8.87 -7.70
CA GLN A 122 -1.26 9.67 -7.08
C GLN A 122 -1.50 9.23 -5.64
N PHE A 123 -1.43 7.93 -5.35
CA PHE A 123 -1.45 7.40 -3.99
C PHE A 123 -0.30 7.98 -3.14
N LEU A 124 0.94 7.89 -3.62
CA LEU A 124 2.12 8.46 -2.94
C LEU A 124 2.07 9.98 -2.73
N GLN A 125 1.35 10.72 -3.57
CA GLN A 125 1.17 12.18 -3.44
C GLN A 125 0.04 12.58 -2.50
N ARG A 126 -0.91 11.67 -2.26
CA ARG A 126 -2.07 11.89 -1.38
C ARG A 126 -1.76 11.55 0.07
N PHE A 127 -0.83 10.63 0.28
CA PHE A 127 -0.28 10.26 1.57
C PHE A 127 0.63 11.38 2.09
#